data_AF-A0A2W4LYU2-F1
#
_entry.id   AF-A0A2W4LYU2-F1
#
_cell.length_a   1.000
_cell.length_b   1.000
_cell.length_c   1.000
_cell.angle_alpha   90.00
_cell.angle_beta   90.00
_cell.angle_gamma   90.00
#
_symmetry.space_group_name_H-M   'P 1'
#
loop_
_entity.id
_entity.type
_entity.pdbx_description
1 polymer ?
#
loop_
_entity_poly.entity_id
_entity_poly.type
_entity_poly.pdbx_seq_one_letter_code
_entity_poly.pdbx_strand_id
1 'polypeptide(L)'
;MRWLLVLLALLPLLEGRAQEPEGASAPVVRIVTTDFVLPAKFQRMSEWAAAAGYRLEWRDAETPGSADVATGASLLVFDGPRPIDRAAIEQAVGPFDQLDTVPWILVGGGPPAFRNLPPEAARTLIGYYANGGAANLKAFVAAIPRVLARDSLAELPPPQALPATGLYHPQADRLFASPQAYQAWIEARGGTGRPVVAVAIPSGAIGDMQT
;
A
#
# COMPACT_ATOMS: atom_id res chain seq x y z
N MET A 1 -39.83 44.72 -52.51
CA MET A 1 -39.01 45.00 -51.31
C MET A 1 -38.73 43.67 -50.64
N ARG A 2 -37.47 43.19 -50.57
CA ARG A 2 -36.54 43.41 -49.43
C ARG A 2 -37.31 43.13 -48.12
N TRP A 3 -36.97 42.15 -47.28
CA TRP A 3 -35.69 42.00 -46.58
C TRP A 3 -35.44 40.54 -46.13
N LEU A 4 -34.19 40.10 -46.31
CA LEU A 4 -33.56 39.00 -45.58
C LEU A 4 -33.48 39.33 -44.08
N LEU A 5 -33.71 38.35 -43.21
CA LEU A 5 -32.98 38.23 -41.95
C LEU A 5 -32.72 36.74 -41.66
N VAL A 6 -31.49 36.32 -41.93
CA VAL A 6 -30.89 35.07 -41.47
C VAL A 6 -30.41 35.32 -40.04
N LEU A 7 -30.97 34.63 -39.06
CA LEU A 7 -30.47 34.62 -37.68
C LEU A 7 -29.64 33.34 -37.50
N LEU A 8 -28.31 33.48 -37.59
CA LEU A 8 -27.34 32.50 -37.13
C LEU A 8 -27.41 32.47 -35.59
N ALA A 9 -27.95 31.38 -35.02
CA ALA A 9 -27.81 31.11 -33.60
C ALA A 9 -26.43 30.48 -33.34
N LEU A 10 -25.50 31.27 -32.80
CA LEU A 10 -24.28 30.76 -32.17
C LEU A 10 -24.65 30.10 -30.84
N LEU A 11 -24.70 28.78 -30.83
CA LEU A 11 -24.71 27.95 -29.61
C LEU A 11 -23.29 27.96 -29.04
N PRO A 12 -23.03 28.46 -27.81
CA PRO A 12 -21.78 28.16 -27.13
C PRO A 12 -21.83 26.69 -26.72
N LEU A 13 -20.87 25.88 -27.20
CA LEU A 13 -20.56 24.60 -26.59
C LEU A 13 -20.22 24.88 -25.13
N LEU A 14 -21.10 24.51 -24.20
CA LEU A 14 -20.72 24.31 -22.81
C LEU A 14 -19.85 23.06 -22.78
N GLU A 15 -18.56 23.26 -23.02
CA GLU A 15 -17.53 22.34 -22.56
C GLU A 15 -17.59 22.39 -21.03
N GLY A 16 -18.29 21.41 -20.47
CA GLY A 16 -18.21 21.10 -19.05
C GLY A 16 -16.78 20.74 -18.71
N ARG A 17 -15.94 21.75 -18.45
CA ARG A 17 -14.74 21.56 -17.65
C ARG A 17 -15.24 21.09 -16.29
N ALA A 18 -15.10 19.80 -16.03
CA ALA A 18 -15.07 19.29 -14.68
C ALA A 18 -14.06 20.19 -13.93
N GLN A 19 -14.56 20.97 -12.98
CA GLN A 19 -13.72 21.63 -12.00
C GLN A 19 -12.98 20.50 -11.27
N GLU A 20 -11.70 20.31 -11.62
CA GLU A 20 -10.78 19.66 -10.71
C GLU A 20 -10.86 20.46 -9.39
N PRO A 21 -11.05 19.79 -8.24
CA PRO A 21 -11.18 20.49 -6.97
C PRO A 21 -9.85 21.19 -6.67
N GLU A 22 -9.83 22.48 -6.98
CA GLU A 22 -8.73 23.40 -6.71
C GLU A 22 -8.61 23.55 -5.17
N GLY A 23 -7.54 22.98 -4.60
CA GLY A 23 -7.09 23.31 -3.23
C GLY A 23 -7.17 22.21 -2.17
N ALA A 24 -7.66 21.01 -2.45
CA ALA A 24 -7.53 19.91 -1.49
C ALA A 24 -6.10 19.37 -1.52
N SER A 25 -5.32 19.62 -0.46
CA SER A 25 -4.00 19.00 -0.32
C SER A 25 -4.12 17.48 -0.43
N ALA A 26 -3.24 16.84 -1.20
CA ALA A 26 -3.29 15.38 -1.41
C ALA A 26 -3.36 14.63 -0.06
N PRO A 27 -4.21 13.58 0.07
CA PRO A 27 -4.32 12.79 1.29
C PRO A 27 -2.96 12.24 1.73
N VAL A 28 -2.76 12.13 3.05
CA VAL A 28 -1.51 11.59 3.62
C VAL A 28 -1.79 10.28 4.32
N VAL A 29 -1.19 9.20 3.86
CA VAL A 29 -1.09 7.95 4.60
C VAL A 29 0.23 7.93 5.34
N ARG A 30 0.19 7.79 6.66
CA ARG A 30 1.39 7.77 7.48
C ARG A 30 1.61 6.40 8.08
N ILE A 31 2.75 5.81 7.76
CA ILE A 31 3.24 4.58 8.37
C ILE A 31 4.09 4.96 9.58
N VAL A 32 3.84 4.33 10.71
CA VAL A 32 4.63 4.47 11.94
C VAL A 32 5.21 3.10 12.25
N THR A 33 6.53 3.01 12.27
CA THR A 33 7.30 1.76 12.37
C THR A 33 8.49 1.96 13.30
N THR A 34 9.26 0.90 13.54
CA THR A 34 10.61 0.97 14.14
C THR A 34 11.70 0.77 13.07
N ASP A 35 12.96 0.98 13.45
CA ASP A 35 14.16 0.77 12.63
C ASP A 35 14.35 -0.67 12.12
N PHE A 36 13.64 -1.62 12.74
CA PHE A 36 13.61 -3.02 12.32
C PHE A 36 13.09 -3.21 10.89
N VAL A 37 12.17 -2.35 10.43
CA VAL A 37 11.64 -2.42 9.05
C VAL A 37 12.47 -1.50 8.15
N LEU A 38 13.18 -2.09 7.18
CA LEU A 38 14.08 -1.31 6.33
C LEU A 38 13.32 -0.29 5.45
N PRO A 39 13.84 0.94 5.29
CA PRO A 39 13.16 2.02 4.57
C PRO A 39 12.84 1.74 3.09
N ALA A 40 13.59 0.83 2.45
CA ALA A 40 13.47 0.54 1.02
C ALA A 40 12.06 0.04 0.60
N LYS A 41 11.32 -0.57 1.53
CA LYS A 41 9.90 -0.95 1.33
C LYS A 41 9.03 0.30 1.18
N PHE A 42 9.17 1.25 2.11
CA PHE A 42 8.38 2.48 2.14
C PHE A 42 8.68 3.40 0.97
N GLN A 43 9.94 3.47 0.53
CA GLN A 43 10.31 4.23 -0.66
C GLN A 43 9.56 3.74 -1.90
N ARG A 44 9.56 2.43 -2.17
CA ARG A 44 8.79 1.83 -3.27
C ARG A 44 7.29 2.08 -3.14
N MET A 45 6.74 1.92 -1.95
CA MET A 45 5.32 2.19 -1.71
C MET A 45 4.97 3.66 -1.92
N SER A 46 5.89 4.58 -1.60
CA SER A 46 5.72 6.03 -1.80
C SER A 46 5.68 6.40 -3.28
N GLU A 47 6.51 5.76 -4.11
CA GLU A 47 6.49 5.93 -5.56
C GLU A 47 5.15 5.49 -6.16
N TRP A 48 4.62 4.34 -5.73
CA TRP A 48 3.30 3.86 -6.16
C TRP A 48 2.17 4.74 -5.64
N ALA A 49 2.26 5.22 -4.40
CA ALA A 49 1.27 6.11 -3.79
C ALA A 49 1.15 7.44 -4.53
N ALA A 50 2.29 8.03 -4.91
CA ALA A 50 2.33 9.26 -5.70
C ALA A 50 1.61 9.07 -7.05
N ALA A 51 1.84 7.94 -7.73
CA ALA A 51 1.11 7.59 -8.96
C ALA A 51 -0.40 7.36 -8.73
N ALA A 52 -0.79 6.98 -7.52
CA ALA A 52 -2.19 6.82 -7.08
C ALA A 52 -2.81 8.12 -6.51
N GLY A 53 -2.11 9.25 -6.57
CA GLY A 53 -2.66 10.57 -6.21
C GLY A 53 -2.66 10.92 -4.72
N TYR A 54 -1.89 10.22 -3.89
CA TYR A 54 -1.76 10.52 -2.46
C TYR A 54 -0.31 10.44 -1.98
N ARG A 55 -0.01 11.05 -0.82
CA ARG A 55 1.32 10.97 -0.22
C ARG A 55 1.36 9.81 0.77
N LEU A 56 2.40 8.97 0.65
CA LEU A 56 2.75 8.00 1.67
C LEU A 56 4.02 8.49 2.36
N GLU A 57 3.93 8.65 3.68
CA GLU A 57 5.03 9.05 4.55
C GLU A 57 5.30 7.93 5.54
N TRP A 58 6.54 7.76 5.98
CA TRP A 58 6.85 6.89 7.11
C TRP A 58 7.58 7.66 8.20
N ARG A 59 7.37 7.26 9.45
CA ARG A 59 8.06 7.76 10.63
C ARG A 59 8.56 6.61 11.47
N ASP A 60 9.78 6.75 11.95
CA ASP A 60 10.29 5.91 13.01
C ASP A 60 9.73 6.39 14.35
N ALA A 61 9.14 5.48 15.11
CA ALA A 61 8.58 5.73 16.43
C ALA A 61 9.63 6.26 17.42
N GLU A 62 10.90 5.87 17.26
CA GLU A 62 12.00 6.26 18.14
C GLU A 62 12.60 7.63 17.80
N THR A 63 12.22 8.22 16.67
CA THR A 63 12.67 9.57 16.30
C THR A 63 12.04 10.63 17.21
N PRO A 64 12.82 11.55 17.81
CA PRO A 64 12.28 12.63 18.64
C PRO A 64 11.20 13.46 17.92
N GLY A 65 10.07 13.68 18.59
CA GLY A 65 8.93 14.42 18.03
C GLY A 65 7.91 13.55 17.27
N SER A 66 8.05 12.21 17.31
CA SER A 66 7.12 11.25 16.70
C SER A 66 5.73 11.20 17.37
N ALA A 67 5.50 11.87 18.51
CA ALA A 67 4.26 11.75 19.29
C ALA A 67 3.00 12.20 18.54
N ASP A 68 3.07 13.27 17.74
CA ASP A 68 1.93 13.72 16.93
C ASP A 68 1.95 13.09 15.54
N VAL A 69 1.52 11.82 15.49
CA VAL A 69 1.35 11.08 14.23
C VAL A 69 0.06 11.42 13.51
N ALA A 70 -0.95 11.94 14.21
CA ALA A 70 -2.30 12.14 13.67
C ALA A 70 -2.41 13.42 12.84
N THR A 71 -1.69 14.49 13.20
CA THR A 71 -1.80 15.79 12.51
C THR A 71 -1.49 15.67 11.02
N GLY A 72 -2.46 16.08 10.20
CA GLY A 72 -2.39 16.06 8.74
C GLY A 72 -2.47 14.68 8.09
N ALA A 73 -2.60 13.59 8.86
CA ALA A 73 -2.80 12.26 8.31
C ALA A 73 -4.27 12.02 7.96
N SER A 74 -4.49 11.39 6.81
CA SER A 74 -5.79 10.87 6.37
C SER A 74 -5.99 9.40 6.76
N LEU A 75 -4.90 8.66 7.02
CA LEU A 75 -4.88 7.29 7.54
C LEU A 75 -3.55 7.02 8.24
N LEU A 76 -3.57 6.31 9.37
CA LEU A 76 -2.38 5.79 10.04
C LEU A 76 -2.23 4.28 9.83
N VAL A 77 -1.00 3.83 9.67
CA VAL A 77 -0.62 2.42 9.62
C VAL A 77 0.45 2.21 10.68
N PHE A 78 0.11 1.51 11.75
CA PHE A 78 1.08 1.09 12.75
C PHE A 78 1.68 -0.26 12.33
N ASP A 79 2.96 -0.25 11.97
CA ASP A 79 3.72 -1.41 11.50
C ASP A 79 4.70 -1.84 12.59
N GLY A 80 4.24 -2.71 13.48
CA GLY A 80 5.03 -3.24 14.59
C GLY A 80 5.22 -4.74 14.44
N PRO A 81 6.14 -5.23 13.59
CA PRO A 81 6.19 -6.63 13.17
C PRO A 81 6.37 -7.61 14.34
N ARG A 82 7.12 -7.24 15.38
CA ARG A 82 7.29 -8.04 16.61
C ARG A 82 6.59 -7.36 17.79
N PRO A 83 6.26 -8.11 18.87
CA PRO A 83 5.60 -7.53 20.05
C PRO A 83 6.35 -6.34 20.65
N ILE A 84 7.69 -6.37 20.63
CA ILE A 84 8.52 -5.27 21.12
C ILE A 84 8.43 -4.02 20.24
N ASP A 85 8.34 -4.18 18.91
CA ASP A 85 8.19 -3.04 17.99
C ASP A 85 6.82 -2.38 18.17
N ARG A 86 5.76 -3.21 18.30
CA ARG A 86 4.41 -2.71 18.61
C ARG A 86 4.38 -1.93 19.92
N ALA A 87 5.02 -2.45 20.97
CA ALA A 87 5.09 -1.78 22.26
C ALA A 87 5.86 -0.45 22.17
N ALA A 88 6.97 -0.40 21.41
CA ALA A 88 7.72 0.83 21.18
C ALA A 88 6.88 1.89 20.44
N ILE A 89 6.12 1.49 19.43
CA ILE A 89 5.19 2.39 18.72
C ILE A 89 4.13 2.92 19.67
N GLU A 90 3.47 2.05 20.45
CA GLU A 90 2.44 2.46 21.41
C GLU A 90 3.00 3.38 22.50
N GLN A 91 4.24 3.15 22.94
CA GLN A 91 4.93 4.05 23.87
C GLN A 91 5.19 5.43 23.25
N ALA A 92 5.51 5.51 21.95
CA ALA A 92 5.81 6.75 21.27
C ALA A 92 4.56 7.58 20.93
N VAL A 93 3.49 6.92 20.46
CA VAL A 93 2.27 7.60 19.97
C VAL A 93 1.16 7.69 21.02
N GLY A 94 1.35 7.02 22.17
CA GLY A 94 0.34 6.82 23.18
C GLY A 94 -0.58 5.62 22.89
N PRO A 95 -1.49 5.30 23.81
CA PRO A 95 -2.42 4.18 23.66
C PRO A 95 -3.26 4.31 22.39
N PHE A 96 -3.31 3.25 21.57
CA PHE A 96 -4.00 3.30 20.28
C PHE A 96 -5.52 3.58 20.41
N ASP A 97 -6.12 3.22 21.54
CA ASP A 97 -7.52 3.46 21.84
C ASP A 97 -7.87 4.93 22.07
N GLN A 98 -6.89 5.79 22.30
CA GLN A 98 -7.04 7.24 22.41
C GLN A 98 -6.96 7.97 21.06
N LEU A 99 -6.60 7.25 19.98
CA LEU A 99 -6.52 7.79 18.62
C LEU A 99 -7.89 7.71 17.93
N ASP A 100 -8.78 8.64 18.29
CA ASP A 100 -10.18 8.62 17.84
C ASP A 100 -10.47 9.49 16.61
N THR A 101 -9.55 10.35 16.20
CA THR A 101 -9.82 11.37 15.15
C THR A 101 -9.41 10.96 13.75
N VAL A 102 -8.48 10.01 13.60
CA VAL A 102 -7.93 9.57 12.32
C VAL A 102 -8.18 8.07 12.17
N PRO A 103 -8.59 7.56 11.00
CA PRO A 103 -8.66 6.12 10.76
C PRO A 103 -7.27 5.49 10.86
N TRP A 104 -7.22 4.29 11.41
CA TRP A 104 -5.95 3.59 11.57
C TRP A 104 -6.10 2.07 11.53
N ILE A 105 -5.02 1.42 11.12
CA ILE A 105 -4.81 -0.03 11.22
C ILE A 105 -3.51 -0.31 11.98
N LEU A 106 -3.46 -1.43 12.68
CA LEU A 106 -2.30 -1.96 13.38
C LEU A 106 -1.99 -3.35 12.86
N VAL A 107 -0.73 -3.54 12.43
CA VAL A 107 -0.24 -4.76 11.80
C VAL A 107 1.01 -5.24 12.53
N GLY A 108 1.10 -6.55 12.78
CA GLY A 108 2.23 -7.19 13.44
C GLY A 108 2.16 -7.19 14.97
N GLY A 109 3.09 -7.93 15.59
CA GLY A 109 3.34 -7.87 17.04
C GLY A 109 2.20 -8.34 17.93
N GLY A 110 1.19 -9.01 17.37
CA GLY A 110 -0.01 -9.48 18.05
C GLY A 110 -1.22 -9.54 17.10
N PRO A 111 -2.44 -9.68 17.65
CA PRO A 111 -3.65 -9.60 16.85
C PRO A 111 -3.76 -8.23 16.16
N PRO A 112 -4.18 -8.20 14.89
CA PRO A 112 -4.39 -6.94 14.18
C PRO A 112 -5.54 -6.16 14.82
N ALA A 113 -5.46 -4.84 14.75
CA ALA A 113 -6.48 -3.94 15.26
C ALA A 113 -6.72 -2.79 14.28
N PHE A 114 -7.86 -2.12 14.40
CA PHE A 114 -8.21 -0.96 13.59
C PHE A 114 -9.26 -0.11 14.28
N ARG A 115 -9.39 1.15 13.86
CA ARG A 115 -10.45 2.07 14.29
C ARG A 115 -10.84 3.03 13.17
N ASN A 116 -12.07 3.56 13.26
CA ASN A 116 -12.65 4.53 12.33
C ASN A 116 -12.65 4.10 10.84
N LEU A 117 -12.65 2.79 10.59
CA LEU A 117 -12.73 2.19 9.26
C LEU A 117 -13.86 1.16 9.20
N PRO A 118 -14.55 0.99 8.05
CA PRO A 118 -15.41 -0.17 7.83
C PRO A 118 -14.64 -1.47 8.07
N PRO A 119 -15.17 -2.44 8.83
CA PRO A 119 -14.42 -3.65 9.19
C PRO A 119 -13.88 -4.46 8.00
N GLU A 120 -14.61 -4.53 6.89
CA GLU A 120 -14.18 -5.22 5.68
C GLU A 120 -12.99 -4.51 5.01
N ALA A 121 -13.06 -3.19 4.88
CA ALA A 121 -11.97 -2.38 4.34
C ALA A 121 -10.71 -2.50 5.21
N ALA A 122 -10.85 -2.41 6.53
CA ALA A 122 -9.74 -2.56 7.47
C ALA A 122 -9.07 -3.94 7.35
N ARG A 123 -9.86 -5.03 7.35
CA ARG A 123 -9.33 -6.40 7.18
C ARG A 123 -8.62 -6.59 5.85
N THR A 124 -9.13 -5.98 4.78
CA THR A 124 -8.51 -6.05 3.46
C THR A 124 -7.16 -5.32 3.44
N LEU A 125 -7.10 -4.10 3.97
CA LEU A 125 -5.84 -3.35 4.10
C LEU A 125 -4.82 -4.09 4.98
N ILE A 126 -5.25 -4.58 6.14
CA ILE A 126 -4.43 -5.40 7.05
C ILE A 126 -3.93 -6.64 6.32
N GLY A 127 -4.80 -7.33 5.58
CA GLY A 127 -4.45 -8.53 4.84
C GLY A 127 -3.38 -8.26 3.78
N TYR A 128 -3.52 -7.20 2.99
CA TYR A 128 -2.48 -6.86 2.02
C TYR A 128 -1.15 -6.54 2.70
N TYR A 129 -1.18 -5.72 3.75
CA TYR A 129 0.02 -5.26 4.41
C TYR A 129 0.73 -6.42 5.14
N ALA A 130 -0.01 -7.21 5.92
CA ALA A 130 0.51 -8.30 6.74
C ALA A 130 1.05 -9.47 5.91
N ASN A 131 0.39 -9.80 4.79
CA ASN A 131 0.89 -10.85 3.91
C ASN A 131 2.12 -10.42 3.12
N GLY A 132 2.36 -9.11 2.97
CA GLY A 132 3.56 -8.57 2.32
C GLY A 132 3.73 -8.99 0.85
N GLY A 133 4.90 -8.74 0.30
CA GLY A 133 5.25 -9.02 -1.08
C GLY A 133 4.70 -7.96 -2.04
N ALA A 134 5.38 -7.82 -3.18
CA ALA A 134 5.11 -6.72 -4.12
C ALA A 134 3.67 -6.68 -4.61
N ALA A 135 3.03 -7.83 -4.86
CA ALA A 135 1.65 -7.89 -5.33
C ALA A 135 0.67 -7.33 -4.28
N ASN A 136 0.77 -7.77 -3.01
CA ASN A 136 -0.11 -7.27 -1.97
C ASN A 136 0.18 -5.80 -1.64
N LEU A 137 1.44 -5.38 -1.56
CA LEU A 137 1.77 -3.99 -1.23
C LEU A 137 1.34 -3.01 -2.34
N LYS A 138 1.35 -3.43 -3.62
CA LYS A 138 0.71 -2.68 -4.71
C LYS A 138 -0.80 -2.61 -4.54
N ALA A 139 -1.45 -3.72 -4.19
CA ALA A 139 -2.88 -3.74 -3.95
C ALA A 139 -3.29 -2.91 -2.73
N PHE A 140 -2.46 -2.88 -1.67
CA PHE A 140 -2.59 -1.98 -0.52
C PHE A 140 -2.62 -0.53 -0.98
N VAL A 141 -1.62 -0.11 -1.75
CA VAL A 141 -1.54 1.26 -2.30
C VAL A 141 -2.75 1.59 -3.18
N ALA A 142 -3.18 0.66 -4.04
CA ALA A 142 -4.35 0.85 -4.89
C ALA A 142 -5.68 0.89 -4.12
N ALA A 143 -5.75 0.25 -2.95
CA ALA A 143 -6.93 0.25 -2.09
C ALA A 143 -7.10 1.54 -1.31
N ILE A 144 -6.01 2.24 -0.97
CA ILE A 144 -6.04 3.44 -0.12
C ILE A 144 -7.05 4.50 -0.60
N PRO A 145 -7.01 4.99 -1.87
CA PRO A 145 -7.92 6.04 -2.30
C PRO A 145 -9.38 5.61 -2.21
N ARG A 146 -9.68 4.35 -2.53
CA ARG A 146 -11.02 3.77 -2.44
C ARG A 146 -11.50 3.70 -0.99
N VAL A 147 -10.64 3.28 -0.06
CA VAL A 147 -10.98 3.25 1.37
C VAL A 147 -11.24 4.65 1.92
N LEU A 148 -10.42 5.64 1.54
CA LEU A 148 -10.60 7.03 1.96
C LEU A 148 -11.91 7.62 1.40
N ALA A 149 -12.29 7.25 0.18
CA ALA A 149 -13.56 7.63 -0.45
C ALA A 149 -14.76 6.79 0.03
N ARG A 150 -14.54 5.73 0.81
CA ARG A 150 -15.54 4.71 1.20
C ARG A 150 -16.16 3.96 0.01
N ASP A 151 -15.38 3.80 -1.05
CA ASP A 151 -15.75 3.04 -2.24
C ASP A 151 -15.53 1.53 -2.07
N SER A 152 -16.11 0.76 -2.99
CA SER A 152 -15.96 -0.69 -3.04
C SER A 152 -14.53 -1.12 -3.42
N LEU A 153 -14.05 -2.16 -2.73
CA LEU A 153 -12.77 -2.84 -3.01
C LEU A 153 -12.93 -4.10 -3.87
N ALA A 154 -14.15 -4.44 -4.31
CA ALA A 154 -14.44 -5.72 -4.97
C ALA A 154 -13.68 -5.96 -6.28
N GLU A 155 -13.24 -4.90 -6.96
CA GLU A 155 -12.45 -4.98 -8.19
C GLU A 155 -10.95 -5.24 -7.94
N LEU A 156 -10.50 -5.10 -6.70
CA LEU A 156 -9.11 -5.35 -6.33
C LEU A 156 -8.90 -6.84 -6.04
N PRO A 157 -7.73 -7.41 -6.38
CA PRO A 157 -7.44 -8.81 -6.10
C PRO A 157 -7.44 -9.05 -4.59
N PRO A 158 -7.99 -10.15 -4.05
CA PRO A 158 -7.97 -10.39 -2.61
C PRO A 158 -6.52 -10.51 -2.08
N PRO A 159 -6.27 -10.22 -0.78
CA PRO A 159 -4.96 -10.43 -0.17
C PRO A 159 -4.46 -11.87 -0.33
N GLN A 160 -3.21 -12.04 -0.75
CA GLN A 160 -2.61 -13.34 -1.03
C GLN A 160 -1.57 -13.70 0.02
N ALA A 161 -1.74 -14.82 0.72
CA ALA A 161 -0.75 -15.26 1.69
C ALA A 161 0.56 -15.64 0.99
N LEU A 162 1.70 -15.21 1.56
CA LEU A 162 2.99 -15.77 1.17
C LEU A 162 3.04 -17.24 1.60
N PRO A 163 3.42 -18.16 0.71
CA PRO A 163 3.54 -19.57 1.06
C PRO A 163 4.66 -19.75 2.10
N ALA A 164 4.50 -20.74 2.98
CA ALA A 164 5.50 -21.05 4.01
C ALA A 164 6.88 -21.40 3.41
N THR A 165 6.88 -22.02 2.24
CA THR A 165 8.08 -22.30 1.45
C THR A 165 7.77 -22.10 -0.03
N GLY A 166 8.78 -21.78 -0.82
CA GLY A 166 8.65 -21.59 -2.26
C GLY A 166 9.96 -21.20 -2.90
N LEU A 167 9.95 -21.09 -4.23
CA LEU A 167 11.08 -20.60 -4.99
C LEU A 167 10.78 -19.19 -5.50
N TYR A 168 11.77 -18.32 -5.40
CA TYR A 168 11.70 -16.92 -5.79
C TYR A 168 12.73 -16.62 -6.87
N HIS A 169 12.39 -15.69 -7.76
CA HIS A 169 13.34 -15.05 -8.65
C HIS A 169 13.00 -13.56 -8.77
N PRO A 170 13.99 -12.63 -8.70
CA PRO A 170 13.72 -11.18 -8.77
C PRO A 170 12.99 -10.70 -10.02
N GLN A 171 13.12 -11.44 -11.12
CA GLN A 171 12.48 -11.15 -12.41
C GLN A 171 11.16 -11.89 -12.62
N ALA A 172 10.71 -12.70 -11.65
CA ALA A 172 9.41 -13.34 -11.70
C ALA A 172 8.38 -12.45 -11.00
N ASP A 173 7.19 -12.38 -11.56
CA ASP A 173 6.02 -11.71 -10.98
C ASP A 173 5.32 -12.54 -9.90
N ARG A 174 5.76 -13.80 -9.71
CA ARG A 174 5.16 -14.77 -8.80
C ARG A 174 6.21 -15.65 -8.14
N LEU A 175 5.83 -16.22 -6.99
CA LEU A 175 6.55 -17.34 -6.38
C LEU A 175 6.18 -18.65 -7.07
N PHE A 176 7.11 -19.60 -7.07
CA PHE A 176 6.88 -20.94 -7.59
C PHE A 176 6.73 -21.93 -6.45
N ALA A 177 5.65 -22.71 -6.49
CA ALA A 177 5.36 -23.74 -5.49
C ALA A 177 6.15 -25.04 -5.69
N SER A 178 6.82 -25.21 -6.84
CA SER A 178 7.60 -26.42 -7.14
C SER A 178 8.85 -26.12 -7.98
N PRO A 179 9.91 -26.95 -7.83
CA PRO A 179 11.09 -26.88 -8.68
C PRO A 179 10.78 -27.02 -10.17
N GLN A 180 9.83 -27.87 -10.53
CA GLN A 180 9.45 -28.11 -11.93
C GLN A 180 8.85 -26.85 -12.57
N ALA A 181 8.02 -26.12 -11.83
CA ALA A 181 7.43 -24.87 -12.32
C ALA A 181 8.50 -23.78 -12.50
N TYR A 182 9.46 -23.70 -11.57
CA TYR A 182 10.60 -22.78 -11.68
C TYR A 182 11.53 -23.17 -12.85
N GLN A 183 11.81 -24.45 -13.02
CA GLN A 183 12.65 -24.97 -14.09
C GLN A 183 12.04 -24.67 -15.47
N ALA A 184 10.76 -24.96 -15.68
CA ALA A 184 10.08 -24.63 -16.94
C ALA A 184 10.15 -23.12 -17.24
N TRP A 185 10.05 -22.28 -16.20
CA TRP A 185 10.13 -20.82 -16.31
C TRP A 185 11.52 -20.31 -16.69
N ILE A 186 12.60 -20.91 -16.17
CA ILE A 186 13.97 -20.49 -16.51
C ILE A 186 14.41 -21.06 -17.86
N GLU A 187 13.97 -22.28 -18.22
CA GLU A 187 14.26 -22.89 -19.52
C GLU A 187 13.65 -22.10 -20.68
N ALA A 188 12.42 -21.61 -20.51
CA ALA A 188 11.78 -20.69 -21.45
C ALA A 188 12.55 -19.36 -21.65
N ARG A 189 13.51 -19.04 -20.77
CA ARG A 189 14.40 -17.86 -20.85
C ARG A 189 15.83 -18.22 -21.27
N GLY A 190 16.06 -19.44 -21.77
CA GLY A 190 17.37 -19.90 -22.23
C GLY A 190 18.33 -20.33 -21.10
N GLY A 191 17.81 -20.66 -19.92
CA GLY A 191 18.61 -21.07 -18.76
C GLY A 191 19.07 -22.54 -18.73
N THR A 192 18.94 -23.29 -19.82
CA THR A 192 19.23 -24.74 -19.87
C THR A 192 20.72 -25.05 -19.67
N GLY A 193 21.02 -26.09 -18.87
CA GLY A 193 22.36 -26.69 -18.77
C GLY A 193 23.43 -25.88 -18.01
N ARG A 194 23.04 -24.81 -17.30
CA ARG A 194 23.96 -24.00 -16.51
C ARG A 194 24.09 -24.55 -15.08
N PRO A 195 25.25 -24.42 -14.42
CA PRO A 195 25.37 -24.70 -12.99
C PRO A 195 24.35 -23.88 -12.19
N VAL A 196 23.71 -24.52 -11.20
CA VAL A 196 22.68 -23.90 -10.37
C VAL A 196 23.21 -23.70 -8.96
N VAL A 197 23.06 -22.48 -8.43
CA VAL A 197 23.30 -22.17 -7.01
C VAL A 197 21.97 -21.77 -6.40
N ALA A 198 21.58 -22.43 -5.32
CA ALA A 198 20.41 -22.07 -4.54
C ALA A 198 20.83 -21.21 -3.35
N VAL A 199 20.09 -20.13 -3.10
CA VAL A 199 20.28 -19.25 -1.95
C VAL A 199 19.04 -19.35 -1.07
N ALA A 200 19.24 -19.70 0.20
CA ALA A 200 18.16 -19.71 1.19
C ALA A 200 18.01 -18.29 1.76
N ILE A 201 16.79 -17.76 1.68
CA ILE A 201 16.43 -16.45 2.24
C ILE A 201 15.18 -16.58 3.11
N PRO A 202 15.07 -15.80 4.20
CA PRO A 202 13.85 -15.77 5.01
C PRO A 202 12.68 -15.17 4.20
N SER A 203 11.48 -15.70 4.38
CA SER A 203 10.27 -15.20 3.71
C SER A 203 9.97 -13.73 4.03
N GLY A 204 10.39 -13.24 5.20
CA GLY A 204 10.30 -11.83 5.56
C GLY A 204 11.04 -10.90 4.58
N ALA A 205 12.19 -11.32 4.04
CA ALA A 205 12.90 -10.54 3.03
C ALA A 205 12.08 -10.39 1.75
N ILE A 206 11.30 -11.42 1.36
CA ILE A 206 10.37 -11.33 0.23
C ILE A 206 9.16 -10.47 0.58
N GLY A 207 8.60 -10.65 1.77
CA GLY A 207 7.47 -9.89 2.28
C GLY A 207 7.73 -8.38 2.32
N ASP A 208 8.92 -7.98 2.74
CA ASP A 208 9.32 -6.58 2.80
C ASP A 208 10.02 -6.09 1.52
N MET A 209 10.06 -6.92 0.48
CA MET A 209 10.67 -6.65 -0.82
C MET A 209 12.18 -6.34 -0.76
N GLN A 210 12.91 -6.91 0.19
CA GLN A 210 14.34 -6.68 0.44
C GLN A 210 15.25 -7.66 -0.32
N THR A 211 14.90 -8.00 -1.55
CA THR A 211 15.61 -9.00 -2.38
C THR A 211 16.02 -8.48 -3.75
#